data_AF-A0A2D5P6I1-F1
#
_entry.id   AF-A0A2D5P6I1-F1
#
_cell.length_a   1.000
_cell.length_b   1.000
_cell.length_c   1.000
_cell.angle_alpha   90.00
_cell.angle_beta   90.00
_cell.angle_gamma   90.00
#
_symmetry.space_group_name_H-M   'P 1'
#
loop_
_entity.id
_entity.type
_entity.pdbx_description
1 polymer ?
#
loop_
_entity_poly.entity_id
_entity_poly.type
_entity_poly.pdbx_seq_one_letter_code
_entity_poly.pdbx_strand_id
1 'polypeptide(L)' 'MSAGKKFRKALSEETPLQIVGTINAYQALQATKVGYKAIYLSGGGIANASYGLPD' A
#
# COMPACT_ATOMS: atom_id res chain seq x y z
N MET A 1 9.62 3.69 16.17
CA MET A 1 8.74 4.63 15.43
C MET A 1 7.50 3.88 14.95
N SER A 2 6.27 4.33 15.25
CA SER A 2 5.03 3.64 14.87
C SER A 2 4.73 3.72 13.36
N ALA A 3 3.89 2.82 12.84
CA ALA A 3 3.50 2.80 11.42
C ALA A 3 2.84 4.12 10.99
N GLY A 4 1.91 4.66 11.79
CA GLY A 4 1.29 5.97 11.52
C GLY A 4 2.31 7.13 11.51
N LYS A 5 3.34 7.07 12.35
CA LYS A 5 4.44 8.07 12.32
C LYS A 5 5.31 7.94 11.06
N LYS A 6 5.55 6.72 10.56
CA LYS A 6 6.21 6.48 9.27
C LYS A 6 5.41 7.06 8.09
N PHE A 7 4.10 6.82 8.07
CA PHE A 7 3.23 7.35 7.02
C PHE A 7 3.21 8.89 6.98
N ARG A 8 3.03 9.53 8.15
CA ARG A 8 3.08 11.01 8.25
C ARG A 8 4.44 11.59 7.84
N LYS A 9 5.53 10.88 8.11
CA LYS A 9 6.86 11.24 7.62
C LYS A 9 6.93 11.15 6.08
N ALA A 10 6.43 10.07 5.48
CA ALA A 10 6.40 9.91 4.02
C ALA A 10 5.60 11.03 3.33
N LEU A 11 4.48 11.46 3.92
CA LEU A 11 3.69 12.60 3.41
C LEU A 11 4.48 13.92 3.37
N SER A 12 5.39 14.14 4.32
CA SER A 12 6.25 15.34 4.31
C SER A 12 7.45 15.23 3.37
N GLU A 13 7.86 14.02 3.00
CA GLU A 13 9.04 13.75 2.17
C GLU A 13 8.72 13.61 0.67
N GLU A 14 7.44 13.57 0.28
CA GLU A 14 7.00 13.36 -1.10
C GLU A 14 5.67 14.06 -1.36
N THR A 15 5.58 14.85 -2.43
CA THR A 15 4.37 15.61 -2.78
C THR A 15 4.16 15.62 -4.29
N PRO A 16 3.11 14.94 -4.83
CA PRO A 16 2.17 14.08 -4.09
C PRO A 16 2.81 12.75 -3.68
N LEU A 17 2.54 12.27 -2.45
CA LEU A 17 2.94 10.94 -2.01
C LEU A 17 2.21 9.87 -2.82
N GLN A 18 2.95 9.01 -3.51
CA GLN A 18 2.38 7.86 -4.21
C GLN A 18 2.08 6.73 -3.21
N ILE A 19 0.84 6.24 -3.23
CA ILE A 19 0.38 5.12 -2.38
C ILE A 19 -0.23 4.05 -3.29
N VAL A 20 0.52 2.98 -3.54
CA VAL A 20 0.11 1.92 -4.48
C VAL A 20 -0.66 0.80 -3.78
N GLY A 21 -1.70 0.29 -4.45
CA GLY A 21 -2.45 -0.87 -3.98
C GLY A 21 -1.62 -2.15 -4.07
N THR A 22 -1.61 -2.96 -3.01
CA THR A 22 -0.92 -4.26 -2.99
C THR A 22 -1.86 -5.31 -2.41
N ILE A 23 -2.19 -6.34 -3.20
CA ILE A 23 -3.19 -7.36 -2.83
C ILE A 23 -2.64 -8.45 -1.93
N ASN A 24 -1.33 -8.67 -1.97
CA ASN A 24 -0.66 -9.70 -1.20
C ASN A 24 0.76 -9.25 -0.78
N ALA A 25 1.37 -10.04 0.10
CA ALA A 25 2.69 -9.73 0.67
C ALA A 25 3.79 -9.64 -0.41
N TYR A 26 3.74 -10.46 -1.46
CA TYR A 26 4.75 -10.42 -2.53
C TYR A 26 4.70 -9.08 -3.28
N GLN A 27 3.51 -8.60 -3.62
CA GLN A 27 3.34 -7.28 -4.26
C GLN A 27 3.81 -6.14 -3.36
N ALA A 28 3.59 -6.22 -2.04
CA ALA A 28 4.12 -5.24 -1.08
C ALA A 28 5.66 -5.22 -1.06
N LEU A 29 6.30 -6.38 -1.16
CA LEU A 29 7.76 -6.48 -1.29
C LEU A 29 8.24 -5.86 -2.61
N GLN A 30 7.53 -6.08 -3.73
CA GLN A 30 7.88 -5.45 -5.01
C GLN A 30 7.74 -3.93 -4.96
N ALA A 31 6.64 -3.41 -4.40
CA ALA A 31 6.42 -1.97 -4.23
C ALA A 31 7.54 -1.32 -3.39
N THR A 32 7.96 -2.01 -2.32
CA THR A 32 9.08 -1.56 -1.47
C THR A 32 10.40 -1.54 -2.25
N LYS A 33 10.69 -2.59 -3.05
CA LYS A 33 11.93 -2.68 -3.84
C LYS A 33 12.06 -1.59 -4.90
N VAL A 34 10.95 -1.17 -5.50
CA VAL A 34 10.95 -0.10 -6.52
C VAL A 34 10.86 1.30 -5.93
N GLY A 35 10.83 1.42 -4.59
CA GLY A 35 11.03 2.69 -3.89
C GLY A 35 9.75 3.39 -3.39
N TYR A 36 8.57 2.77 -3.46
CA TYR A 36 7.37 3.35 -2.87
C TYR A 36 7.48 3.46 -1.35
N LYS A 37 7.09 4.61 -0.80
CA LYS A 37 7.17 4.90 0.64
C LYS A 37 5.92 4.48 1.42
N ALA A 38 4.82 4.18 0.72
CA ALA A 38 3.56 3.75 1.29
C ALA A 38 2.82 2.80 0.34
N ILE A 39 2.00 1.92 0.92
CA ILE A 39 1.15 0.96 0.22
C ILE A 39 -0.27 1.03 0.77
N TYR A 40 -1.23 0.58 -0.03
CA TYR A 40 -2.65 0.55 0.32
C TYR A 40 -3.22 -0.87 0.17
N LEU A 41 -4.12 -1.23 1.07
CA LEU A 41 -4.89 -2.46 1.01
C LEU A 41 -6.31 -2.14 0.56
N SER A 42 -6.64 -2.48 -0.68
CA SER A 42 -7.97 -2.23 -1.24
C SER A 42 -9.01 -3.22 -0.71
N GLY A 43 -10.12 -2.71 -0.19
CA GLY A 43 -11.28 -3.52 0.22
C GLY A 43 -11.83 -4.36 -0.92
N GLY A 44 -12.19 -3.73 -2.05
CA GLY A 44 -12.63 -4.43 -3.25
C GLY A 44 -11.57 -5.33 -3.87
N GLY A 45 -10.28 -4.98 -3.72
CA GLY A 45 -9.20 -5.89 -4.06
C GLY A 45 -9.29 -7.20 -3.27
N ILE A 46 -9.49 -7.11 -1.95
CA ILE A 46 -9.63 -8.28 -1.09
C ILE A 46 -10.87 -9.10 -1.48
N ALA A 47 -12.03 -8.47 -1.64
CA ALA A 47 -13.26 -9.15 -2.04
C ALA A 47 -13.07 -9.92 -3.36
N ASN A 48 -12.62 -9.24 -4.42
CA ASN A 48 -12.50 -9.82 -5.75
C ASN A 48 -11.36 -10.84 -5.87
N ALA A 49 -10.15 -10.51 -5.39
CA ALA A 49 -8.97 -11.32 -5.66
C ALA A 49 -8.64 -12.33 -4.56
N SER A 50 -9.03 -12.07 -3.30
CA SER A 50 -8.78 -13.02 -2.19
C SER A 50 -9.96 -13.95 -1.95
N TYR A 51 -11.20 -13.49 -2.17
CA TYR A 51 -12.41 -14.29 -1.96
C TYR A 51 -13.18 -14.64 -3.23
N GLY A 52 -12.90 -13.99 -4.37
CA GLY A 52 -13.65 -14.23 -5.61
C GLY A 52 -15.08 -13.69 -5.58
N LEU A 53 -15.33 -12.65 -4.76
CA LEU A 53 -16.64 -12.02 -4.55
C LEU A 53 -16.66 -10.59 -5.10
N PRO A 54 -17.82 -10.03 -5.48
CA PRO A 54 -17.93 -8.60 -5.76
C PRO A 54 -17.51 -7.76 -4.54
N ASP A 55 -17.08 -6.52 -4.79
CA ASP A 55 -16.70 -5.52 -3.76
C ASP A 55 -17.85 -5.25 -2.78
#